data_AF-A0A644URS3-F1
#
_entry.id   AF-A0A644URS3-F1
#
_cell.length_a   1.000
_cell.length_b   1.000
_cell.length_c   1.000
_cell.angle_alpha   90.00
_cell.angle_beta   90.00
_cell.angle_gamma   90.00
#
_symmetry.space_group_name_H-M   'P 1'
#
loop_
_entity.id
_entity.type
_entity.pdbx_description
1 polymer ?
#
loop_
_entity_poly.entity_id
_entity_poly.type
_entity_poly.pdbx_seq_one_letter_code
_entity_poly.pdbx_strand_id
1 'polypeptide(L)' 'MITPEIIARINELAKKQREDTLTNDERVEQTGLRRLYINNIKNQIKQSLELEPTKQPNHTTSCSCGCHGKH' A
#
# COMPACT_ATOMS: atom_id res chain seq x y z
N MET A 1 9.49 7.90 2.33
CA MET A 1 9.84 6.57 2.83
C MET A 1 9.32 6.45 4.26
N ILE A 2 8.56 5.41 4.58
CA ILE A 2 8.12 5.15 5.95
C ILE A 2 9.28 4.50 6.71
N THR A 3 9.64 5.06 7.87
CA THR A 3 10.64 4.47 8.76
C THR A 3 9.96 3.60 9.82
N PRO A 4 10.67 2.61 10.38
CA PRO A 4 10.18 1.82 11.51
C PRO A 4 9.76 2.69 12.71
N GLU A 5 10.44 3.82 12.91
CA GLU A 5 10.15 4.79 13.97
C GLU A 5 8.75 5.41 13.81
N ILE A 6 8.34 5.75 12.59
CA ILE A 6 6.98 6.26 12.32
C ILE A 6 5.93 5.22 12.66
N ILE A 7 6.18 3.95 12.34
CA ILE A 7 5.26 2.84 12.65
C ILE A 7 5.18 2.64 14.17
N ALA A 8 6.32 2.64 14.87
CA ALA A 8 6.39 2.54 16.31
C ALA A 8 5.59 3.67 16.98
N ARG A 9 5.78 4.91 16.51
CA ARG A 9 5.05 6.07 17.03
C ARG A 9 3.55 5.99 16.81
N ILE A 10 3.09 5.54 15.63
CA ILE A 10 1.66 5.29 15.37
C ILE A 10 1.08 4.26 16.35
N ASN A 11 1.85 3.20 16.67
CA ASN A 11 1.43 2.16 17.61
C ASN A 11 1.36 2.67 19.05
N GLU A 12 2.34 3.47 19.48
CA GLU A 12 2.32 4.14 20.80
C GLU A 12 1.08 5.03 20.95
N LEU A 13 0.81 5.89 19.96
CA LEU A 13 -0.36 6.76 19.95
C LEU A 13 -1.67 5.94 19.91
N ALA A 14 -1.70 4.83 19.17
CA ALA A 14 -2.85 3.92 19.16
C ALA A 14 -3.06 3.23 20.51
N LYS A 15 -2.00 2.92 21.25
CA LYS A 15 -2.10 2.37 22.62
C LYS A 15 -2.69 3.42 23.57
N LYS A 16 -2.17 4.65 23.56
CA LYS A 16 -2.73 5.77 24.36
C LYS A 16 -4.19 6.04 24.04
N GLN A 17 -4.57 5.94 22.76
CA GLN A 17 -5.98 6.06 22.32
C GLN A 17 -6.88 4.96 22.92
N ARG A 18 -6.40 3.72 23.02
CA ARG A 18 -7.15 2.61 23.62
C ARG A 18 -7.29 2.77 25.13
N GLU A 19 -6.28 3.35 25.77
CA GLU A 19 -6.26 3.64 27.21
C GLU A 19 -6.98 4.94 27.56
N ASP A 20 -7.55 5.65 26.58
CA ASP A 20 -8.23 6.95 26.72
C ASP A 20 -7.33 8.06 27.35
N THR A 21 -6.01 7.90 27.22
CA THR A 21 -5.00 8.86 27.73
C THR A 21 -4.42 9.75 26.62
N LEU A 22 -5.05 9.76 25.44
CA LEU A 22 -4.56 10.49 24.28
C LEU A 22 -4.93 11.97 24.36
N THR A 23 -3.93 12.84 24.30
CA THR A 23 -4.15 14.29 24.25
C THR A 23 -4.61 14.76 22.87
N ASN A 24 -5.17 15.97 22.80
CA ASN A 24 -5.59 16.56 21.52
C ASN A 24 -4.43 16.73 20.53
N ASP A 25 -3.25 17.13 21.02
CA ASP A 25 -2.05 17.32 20.19
C ASP A 25 -1.56 15.98 19.63
N GLU A 26 -1.54 14.94 20.47
CA GLU A 26 -1.19 13.58 20.06
C GLU A 26 -2.20 12.99 19.06
N ARG A 27 -3.48 13.38 19.15
CA ARG A 27 -4.50 12.97 18.17
C ARG A 27 -4.25 13.61 16.80
N VAL A 28 -3.81 14.87 16.78
CA VAL A 28 -3.40 15.57 15.55
C VAL A 28 -2.14 14.90 14.98
N GLU A 29 -1.15 14.61 15.82
CA GLU A 29 0.06 13.89 15.45
C GLU A 29 -0.28 12.52 14.83
N GLN A 30 -1.11 11.73 15.51
CA GLN A 30 -1.54 10.41 15.05
C GLN A 30 -2.21 10.48 13.68
N THR A 31 -3.06 11.48 13.46
CA THR A 31 -3.75 11.68 12.18
C THR A 31 -2.76 12.02 11.06
N GLY A 32 -1.80 12.90 11.34
CA GLY A 32 -0.74 13.27 10.39
C GLY A 32 0.13 12.06 10.01
N LEU A 33 0.60 11.30 11.00
CA LEU A 33 1.42 10.12 10.79
C LEU A 33 0.68 9.03 10.02
N ARG A 34 -0.60 8.78 10.34
CA ARG A 34 -1.43 7.82 9.60
C ARG A 34 -1.62 8.22 8.13
N ARG A 35 -1.84 9.51 7.85
CA ARG A 35 -1.96 10.00 6.48
C ARG A 35 -0.65 9.81 5.71
N LEU A 36 0.49 10.11 6.34
CA LEU A 36 1.81 9.89 5.74
C LEU A 36 2.05 8.41 5.40
N TYR A 37 1.69 7.51 6.33
CA TYR A 37 1.77 6.06 6.12
C TYR A 37 0.92 5.61 4.94
N ILE A 38 -0.36 5.96 4.92
CA ILE A 38 -1.28 5.58 3.85
C ILE A 38 -0.79 6.09 2.49
N ASN A 39 -0.30 7.33 2.42
CA ASN A 39 0.23 7.88 1.16
C ASN A 39 1.46 7.13 0.66
N ASN A 40 2.38 6.74 1.54
CA ASN A 40 3.54 5.93 1.14
C ASN A 40 3.11 4.54 0.66
N ILE A 41 2.21 3.86 1.38
CA ILE A 41 1.70 2.55 0.98
C ILE A 41 0.97 2.63 -0.37
N LYS A 42 0.14 3.65 -0.58
CA LYS A 42 -0.51 3.89 -1.89
C LYS A 42 0.49 4.02 -3.02
N ASN A 43 1.58 4.76 -2.81
CA ASN A 43 2.62 4.93 -3.83
C ASN A 43 3.38 3.62 -4.09
N GLN A 44 3.71 2.85 -3.05
CA GLN A 44 4.35 1.55 -3.20
C GLN A 44 3.45 0.58 -3.99
N ILE A 45 2.16 0.51 -3.67
CA ILE A 45 1.20 -0.33 -4.40
C ILE A 45 1.10 0.09 -5.88
N LYS A 46 1.01 1.40 -6.15
CA LYS A 46 1.00 1.90 -7.54
C LYS A 46 2.25 1.47 -8.30
N GLN A 47 3.43 1.63 -7.69
CA GLN A 47 4.69 1.19 -8.30
C GLN A 47 4.70 -0.31 -8.57
N SER A 48 4.25 -1.13 -7.62
CA SER A 48 4.13 -2.59 -7.84
C SER A 48 3.18 -2.94 -8.99
N LEU A 49 2.09 -2.19 -9.17
CA LEU A 49 1.14 -2.39 -10.27
C LEU A 49 1.67 -1.88 -11.63
N GLU A 50 2.43 -0.78 -11.64
CA GLU A 50 3.08 -0.26 -12.85
C GLU A 50 4.25 -1.13 -13.31
N LEU A 51 4.93 -1.80 -12.37
CA LEU A 51 6.03 -2.74 -12.63
C LEU A 51 5.59 -4.10 -13.15
N GLU A 52 4.29 -4.41 -13.11
CA GLU A 52 3.72 -5.54 -13.82
C GLU A 52 3.39 -5.08 -15.25
N PRO A 53 4.30 -5.20 -16.24
CA PRO A 53 3.84 -5.16 -17.61
C PRO A 53 2.90 -6.35 -17.72
N THR A 54 1.61 -6.09 -17.91
CA THR A 54 0.67 -7.06 -18.44
C THR A 54 1.12 -7.38 -19.86
N LYS A 55 2.24 -8.11 -19.99
CA LYS A 55 2.58 -8.88 -21.17
C LYS A 55 1.57 -10.01 -21.19
N GLN A 56 0.35 -9.70 -21.62
CA GLN A 56 -0.34 -10.67 -22.44
C GLN A 56 0.64 -10.95 -23.58
N PRO A 57 1.15 -12.19 -23.73
CA PRO A 57 1.92 -12.49 -24.92
C PRO A 57 0.99 -12.18 -26.09
N ASN A 58 1.33 -11.15 -26.86
CA ASN A 58 0.73 -10.90 -28.16
C ASN A 58 1.00 -12.16 -28.97
N HIS A 59 0.04 -13.08 -28.95
CA HIS A 59 0.12 -14.31 -29.70
C HIS A 59 -0.11 -13.90 -31.14
N THR A 60 0.93 -14.06 -31.97
CA THR A 60 0.74 -14.05 -33.40
C THR A 60 -0.05 -15.30 -33.78
N THR A 61 -0.86 -15.22 -34.83
CA THR A 61 -1.87 -16.21 -35.27
C THR A 61 -1.32 -17.63 -35.57
N SER A 62 -0.04 -17.92 -35.32
CA SER A 62 0.60 -19.22 -35.58
C SER A 62 1.09 -19.98 -34.34
N CYS A 63 0.63 -19.65 -33.13
CA CYS A 63 1.11 -20.33 -31.92
C CYS A 63 0.47 -21.72 -31.76
N SER A 64 1.27 -22.76 -31.51
CA SER A 64 0.82 -24.16 -31.35
C SER A 64 0.54 -24.57 -29.89
N CYS A 65 0.26 -23.60 -29.00
CA CYS A 65 -0.30 -23.94 -27.69
C CYS A 65 -1.78 -24.29 -27.90
N GLY A 66 -2.22 -25.47 -27.44
CA GLY A 66 -3.56 -26.03 -27.68
C GLY A 66 -4.74 -25.25 -27.05
N CYS A 67 -4.62 -23.94 -26.85
CA CYS A 67 -5.63 -23.05 -26.32
C CYS A 67 -6.56 -22.58 -27.45
N HIS A 68 -7.30 -23.50 -28.08
CA HIS A 68 -8.38 -23.16 -29.01
C HIS A 68 -9.66 -22.87 -28.21
N GLY A 69 -9.76 -21.67 -27.65
CA GLY A 69 -10.92 -21.24 -26.86
C GLY A 69 -11.40 -19.85 -27.26
N LYS A 70 -12.23 -19.79 -28.31
CA LYS A 70 -13.06 -18.68 -28.81
C LYS A 70 -12.84 -17.30 -28.17
N HIS A 71 -12.07 -16.45 -28.86
CA HIS A 71 -12.30 -15.01 -28.85
C HIS A 71 -13.45 -14.66 -29.80
#